data_AF-A0A2W4L6K6-F1
#
_entry.id   AF-A0A2W4L6K6-F1
#
_cell.length_a   1.000
_cell.length_b   1.000
_cell.length_c   1.000
_cell.angle_alpha   90.00
_cell.angle_beta   90.00
_cell.angle_gamma   90.00
#
_symmetry.space_group_name_H-M   'P 1'
#
loop_
_entity.id
_entity.type
_entity.pdbx_description
1 polymer ?
#
loop_
_entity_poly.entity_id
_entity_poly.type
_entity_poly.pdbx_seq_one_letter_code
_entity_poly.pdbx_strand_id
1 'polypeptide(L)'
;VGSALGIAILGTALFTTLRAGTESRLADEIAANSQIGDLVKGVSDSAGALIAELSANPATAAIAQAAREGLTQGVSVAAFVGVSVLVVGFLTTIPLARQQKAAAAERAANAETTE
;
A
#
# COMPACT_ATOMS: atom_id res chain seq x y z
N VAL A 1 -12.35 13.21 4.96
CA VAL A 1 -11.21 13.63 4.11
C VAL A 1 -9.96 12.78 4.30
N GLY A 2 -9.51 12.48 5.54
CA GLY A 2 -8.30 11.67 5.76
C GLY A 2 -8.38 10.22 5.25
N SER A 3 -9.51 9.53 5.43
CA SER A 3 -9.67 8.13 5.01
C SER A 3 -9.72 7.96 3.48
N ALA A 4 -10.43 8.84 2.77
CA ALA A 4 -10.51 8.80 1.30
C ALA A 4 -9.13 9.05 0.64
N LEU A 5 -8.35 9.99 1.18
CA LEU A 5 -6.99 10.25 0.70
C LEU A 5 -6.05 9.06 0.96
N GLY A 6 -6.18 8.41 2.12
CA GLY A 6 -5.41 7.20 2.45
C GLY A 6 -5.69 6.05 1.47
N ILE A 7 -6.96 5.77 1.20
CA ILE A 7 -7.36 4.72 0.23
C ILE A 7 -6.84 5.06 -1.18
N ALA A 8 -6.93 6.33 -1.60
CA ALA A 8 -6.45 6.74 -2.91
C ALA A 8 -4.94 6.54 -3.07
N ILE A 9 -4.13 7.02 -2.12
CA ILE A 9 -2.67 6.89 -2.18
C ILE A 9 -2.25 5.42 -2.16
N LEU A 10 -2.84 4.61 -1.26
CA LEU A 10 -2.53 3.18 -1.16
C LEU A 10 -2.94 2.43 -2.44
N GLY A 11 -4.11 2.73 -3.00
CA GLY A 11 -4.58 2.15 -4.26
C GLY A 11 -3.66 2.52 -5.42
N THR A 12 -3.27 3.79 -5.55
CA THR A 12 -2.32 4.23 -6.60
C THR A 12 -0.97 3.54 -6.48
N ALA A 13 -0.40 3.44 -5.27
CA ALA A 13 0.87 2.76 -5.05
C ALA A 13 0.80 1.27 -5.43
N LEU A 14 -0.29 0.60 -5.04
CA LEU A 14 -0.54 -0.80 -5.36
C LEU A 14 -0.65 -1.04 -6.87
N PHE A 15 -1.59 -0.35 -7.55
CA PHE A 15 -1.83 -0.54 -8.98
C PHE A 15 -0.62 -0.16 -9.83
N THR A 16 0.10 0.91 -9.46
CA THR A 16 1.33 1.33 -10.17
C THR A 16 2.41 0.27 -10.06
N THR A 17 2.65 -0.26 -8.86
CA THR A 17 3.69 -1.29 -8.64
C THR A 17 3.32 -2.61 -9.31
N LEU A 18 2.05 -3.01 -9.24
CA LEU A 18 1.54 -4.21 -9.91
C LEU A 18 1.75 -4.10 -11.43
N ARG A 19 1.33 -3.00 -12.04
CA ARG A 19 1.46 -2.77 -13.49
C ARG A 19 2.92 -2.79 -13.93
N ALA A 20 3.77 -2.01 -13.26
CA ALA A 20 5.20 -1.95 -13.59
C ALA A 20 5.91 -3.30 -13.37
N GLY A 21 5.60 -4.00 -12.28
CA GLY A 21 6.20 -5.29 -11.96
C GLY A 21 5.80 -6.39 -12.93
N THR A 22 4.54 -6.43 -13.36
CA THR A 22 4.06 -7.44 -14.32
C THR A 22 4.48 -7.10 -15.76
N GLU A 23 4.39 -5.85 -16.22
CA GLU A 23 4.89 -5.44 -17.54
C GLU A 23 6.39 -5.70 -17.69
N SER A 24 7.21 -5.42 -16.65
CA SER A 24 8.65 -5.67 -16.69
C SER A 24 9.00 -7.15 -16.83
N ARG A 25 8.23 -8.07 -16.23
CA ARG A 25 8.49 -9.51 -16.26
C ARG A 25 7.99 -10.15 -17.56
N LEU A 26 6.96 -9.58 -18.16
CA LEU A 26 6.33 -10.06 -19.39
C LEU A 26 6.73 -9.24 -20.62
N ALA A 27 7.73 -8.35 -20.53
CA ALA A 27 8.08 -7.41 -21.60
C ALA A 27 8.35 -8.13 -22.95
N ASP A 28 9.10 -9.23 -22.93
CA ASP A 28 9.40 -10.01 -24.13
C ASP A 28 8.17 -10.75 -24.68
N GLU A 29 7.31 -11.27 -23.80
CA GLU A 29 6.06 -11.94 -24.17
C GLU A 29 5.02 -10.96 -24.71
N ILE A 30 4.93 -9.75 -24.15
CA ILE A 30 4.06 -8.66 -24.63
C ILE A 30 4.54 -8.16 -25.99
N ALA A 31 5.86 -8.07 -26.19
CA ALA A 31 6.43 -7.72 -27.49
C ALA A 31 6.15 -8.78 -28.57
N ALA A 32 6.11 -10.05 -28.18
CA ALA A 32 5.73 -11.16 -29.07
C ALA A 32 4.22 -11.30 -29.28
N ASN A 33 3.40 -10.93 -28.29
CA ASN A 33 1.94 -11.05 -28.35
C ASN A 33 1.24 -9.96 -27.51
N SER A 34 0.65 -8.98 -28.19
CA SER A 34 -0.06 -7.86 -27.55
C SER A 34 -1.22 -8.29 -26.64
N GLN A 35 -1.84 -9.45 -26.89
CA GLN A 35 -2.95 -9.97 -26.08
C GLN A 35 -2.54 -10.27 -24.63
N ILE A 36 -1.25 -10.54 -24.40
CA ILE A 36 -0.69 -10.76 -23.05
C ILE A 36 -0.71 -9.45 -22.25
N GLY A 37 -0.46 -8.32 -22.91
CA GLY A 37 -0.56 -7.00 -22.29
C GLY A 37 -1.99 -6.67 -21.83
N ASP A 38 -2.98 -7.03 -22.63
CA ASP A 38 -4.40 -6.83 -22.29
C ASP A 38 -4.83 -7.70 -21.11
N LEU A 39 -4.34 -8.93 -21.01
CA LEU A 39 -4.57 -9.80 -19.87
C LEU A 39 -3.95 -9.24 -18.58
N VAL A 40 -2.72 -8.74 -18.64
CA VAL A 40 -2.04 -8.09 -17.50
C VAL A 40 -2.79 -6.84 -17.06
N LYS A 41 -3.31 -6.06 -18.02
CA LYS A 41 -4.12 -4.87 -17.74
C LYS A 41 -5.44 -5.26 -17.07
N GLY A 42 -6.15 -6.27 -17.58
CA GLY A 42 -7.38 -6.77 -16.98
C GLY A 42 -7.16 -7.33 -15.56
N VAL A 43 -6.08 -8.06 -15.33
CA VAL A 43 -5.70 -8.53 -13.98
C VAL A 43 -5.46 -7.36 -13.04
N SER A 44 -4.78 -6.31 -13.51
CA SER A 44 -4.56 -5.09 -12.72
C SER A 44 -5.88 -4.37 -12.45
N ASP A 45 -6.74 -4.14 -13.44
CA ASP A 45 -8.02 -3.44 -13.27
C ASP A 45 -9.01 -4.20 -12.38
N SER A 46 -8.91 -5.53 -12.34
CA SER A 46 -9.70 -6.40 -11.45
C SER A 46 -9.08 -6.63 -10.06
N ALA A 47 -8.00 -5.91 -9.72
CA ALA A 47 -7.27 -6.08 -8.46
C ALA A 47 -6.83 -7.54 -8.17
N GLY A 48 -6.50 -8.29 -9.22
CA GLY A 48 -6.03 -9.68 -9.10
C GLY A 48 -7.14 -10.73 -9.11
N ALA A 49 -8.42 -10.36 -9.21
CA ALA A 49 -9.52 -11.34 -9.24
C ALA A 49 -9.39 -12.33 -10.40
N LEU A 50 -8.91 -11.88 -11.56
CA LEU A 50 -8.69 -12.71 -12.75
C LEU A 50 -7.52 -13.71 -12.61
N ILE A 51 -6.63 -13.57 -11.63
CA ILE A 51 -5.47 -14.46 -11.47
C ILE A 51 -5.91 -15.92 -11.23
N ALA A 52 -6.99 -16.12 -10.47
CA ALA A 52 -7.52 -17.46 -10.19
C ALA A 52 -8.02 -18.15 -11.47
N GLU A 53 -8.70 -17.40 -12.35
CA GLU A 53 -9.21 -17.89 -13.63
C GLU A 53 -8.07 -18.19 -14.62
N LEU A 54 -7.06 -17.30 -14.71
CA LEU A 54 -5.87 -17.54 -15.54
C LEU A 54 -5.05 -18.75 -15.04
N SER A 55 -5.05 -19.02 -13.74
CA SER A 55 -4.34 -20.16 -13.17
C SER A 55 -5.02 -21.50 -13.43
N ALA A 56 -6.32 -21.50 -13.76
CA ALA A 56 -7.07 -22.71 -14.09
C ALA A 56 -6.71 -23.27 -15.48
N ASN A 57 -6.19 -22.41 -16.37
CA ASN A 57 -5.74 -22.80 -17.70
C ASN A 57 -4.20 -22.99 -17.72
N PRO A 58 -3.69 -24.18 -18.09
CA PRO A 58 -2.25 -24.44 -18.13
C PRO A 58 -1.52 -23.58 -19.17
N ALA A 59 -2.21 -23.14 -20.23
CA ALA A 59 -1.67 -22.22 -21.23
C ALA A 59 -1.41 -20.79 -20.69
N THR A 60 -2.10 -20.38 -19.63
CA THR A 60 -2.01 -19.02 -19.03
C THR A 60 -1.38 -19.03 -17.63
N ALA A 61 -0.87 -20.18 -17.18
CA ALA A 61 -0.29 -20.35 -15.85
C ALA A 61 0.95 -19.47 -15.62
N ALA A 62 1.78 -19.26 -16.64
CA ALA A 62 2.95 -18.38 -16.56
C ALA A 62 2.56 -16.91 -16.29
N ILE A 63 1.51 -16.43 -16.97
CA ILE A 63 0.95 -15.08 -16.77
C ILE A 63 0.36 -14.95 -15.36
N ALA A 64 -0.36 -15.97 -14.89
CA ALA A 64 -0.94 -15.98 -13.54
C ALA A 64 0.15 -15.90 -12.46
N GLN A 65 1.30 -16.57 -12.66
CA GLN A 65 2.42 -16.54 -11.72
C GLN A 65 3.09 -15.16 -11.66
N ALA A 66 3.39 -14.57 -12.83
CA ALA A 66 3.98 -13.24 -12.89
C ALA A 66 3.07 -12.15 -12.30
N ALA A 67 1.75 -12.27 -12.51
CA ALA A 67 0.77 -11.39 -11.89
C ALA A 67 0.73 -11.54 -10.36
N ARG A 68 0.85 -12.77 -9.84
CA ARG A 68 0.90 -13.04 -8.39
C ARG A 68 2.11 -12.42 -7.72
N GLU A 69 3.27 -12.53 -8.36
CA GLU A 69 4.51 -11.91 -7.90
C GLU A 69 4.41 -10.39 -7.93
N GLY A 70 3.89 -9.81 -9.01
CA GLY A 70 3.63 -8.37 -9.12
C GLY A 70 2.69 -7.85 -8.03
N LEU A 71 1.62 -8.59 -7.73
CA LEU A 71 0.66 -8.24 -6.69
C LEU A 71 1.31 -8.26 -5.30
N THR A 72 2.08 -9.30 -5.00
CA THR A 72 2.81 -9.44 -3.73
C THR A 72 3.79 -8.28 -3.52
N GLN A 73 4.48 -7.89 -4.58
CA GLN A 73 5.40 -6.75 -4.55
C GLN A 73 4.65 -5.42 -4.35
N GLY A 74 3.52 -5.23 -5.03
CA GLY A 74 2.67 -4.06 -4.84
C GLY A 74 2.08 -3.93 -3.44
N VAL A 75 1.62 -5.03 -2.84
CA VAL A 75 1.12 -5.06 -1.46
C VAL A 75 2.25 -4.71 -0.48
N SER A 76 3.45 -5.20 -0.71
CA SER A 76 4.62 -4.89 0.12
C SER A 76 4.95 -3.40 0.07
N VAL A 77 4.95 -2.77 -1.11
CA VAL A 77 5.15 -1.31 -1.25
C VAL A 77 4.05 -0.53 -0.53
N ALA A 78 2.79 -0.93 -0.69
CA ALA A 78 1.67 -0.30 0.01
C ALA A 78 1.80 -0.42 1.54
N ALA A 79 2.30 -1.55 2.05
CA ALA A 79 2.57 -1.74 3.47
C ALA A 79 3.65 -0.78 3.97
N PHE A 80 4.75 -0.59 3.23
CA PHE A 80 5.78 0.39 3.58
C PHE A 80 5.24 1.82 3.62
N VAL A 81 4.38 2.20 2.67
CA VAL A 81 3.70 3.50 2.69
C VAL A 81 2.82 3.63 3.93
N GLY A 82 2.04 2.59 4.26
CA GLY A 82 1.21 2.56 5.47
C GLY A 82 2.02 2.72 6.75
N VAL A 83 3.12 2.00 6.89
CA VAL A 83 4.05 2.11 8.03
C VAL A 83 4.62 3.53 8.12
N SER A 84 4.99 4.14 7.00
CA SER A 84 5.54 5.50 6.96
C SER A 84 4.56 6.52 7.52
N VAL A 85 3.29 6.45 7.09
CA VAL A 85 2.22 7.34 7.60
C VAL A 85 1.95 7.10 9.09
N LEU A 86 1.92 5.84 9.52
CA LEU A 86 1.78 5.48 10.94
C LEU A 86 2.92 6.06 11.79
N VAL A 87 4.17 5.94 11.34
CA VAL A 87 5.33 6.50 12.03
C VAL A 87 5.24 8.02 12.14
N VAL A 88 4.84 8.72 11.08
CA VAL A 88 4.64 10.18 11.12
C VAL A 88 3.52 10.58 12.09
N GLY A 89 2.39 9.86 12.08
CA GLY A 89 1.30 10.07 13.04
C GLY A 89 1.72 9.79 14.48
N PHE A 90 2.52 8.75 14.70
CA PHE A 90 3.06 8.40 16.00
C PHE A 90 4.02 9.47 16.53
N LEU A 91 4.95 9.95 15.70
CA LEU A 91 5.89 11.02 16.07
C LEU A 91 5.17 12.33 16.45
N THR A 92 4.02 12.61 15.82
CA THR A 92 3.17 13.76 16.15
C THR A 92 2.60 13.67 17.59
N THR A 93 2.51 12.49 18.18
CA THR A 93 1.97 12.29 19.55
C THR A 93 2.98 12.70 20.65
N ILE A 94 4.29 12.69 20.35
CA ILE A 94 5.35 13.02 21.31
C ILE A 94 5.21 14.41 21.95
N PRO A 95 5.02 15.51 21.19
CA PRO A 95 4.84 16.85 21.78
C PRO A 95 3.57 16.96 22.63
N LEU A 96 2.50 16.22 22.29
CA LEU A 96 1.24 16.22 23.05
C LEU A 96 1.43 15.62 24.45
N ALA A 97 2.18 14.52 24.57
CA ALA A 97 2.52 13.92 25.85
C ALA A 97 3.41 14.85 26.72
N ARG A 98 4.28 15.64 26.10
CA ARG A 98 5.13 16.61 26.82
C ARG A 98 4.33 17.79 27.37
N GLN A 99 3.38 18.32 26.60
CA GLN A 99 2.48 19.37 27.07
C GLN A 99 1.57 18.90 28.21
N GLN A 100 1.06 17.66 28.16
CA GLN A 100 0.29 17.09 29.28
C GLN A 100 1.11 16.99 30.57
N LYS A 101 2.38 16.59 30.50
CA LYS A 101 3.26 16.55 31.69
C LYS A 101 3.54 17.93 32.26
N ALA A 102 3.79 18.92 31.40
CA ALA A 102 4.00 20.30 31.83
C ALA A 102 2.74 20.88 32.51
N ALA A 103 1.57 20.68 31.90
CA ALA A 103 0.30 21.12 32.47
C ALA A 103 -0.04 20.40 33.80
N ALA A 104 0.34 19.13 33.96
CA ALA A 104 0.18 18.39 35.21
C ALA A 104 1.10 18.92 36.32
N ALA A 105 2.35 19.26 36.00
CA ALA A 105 3.29 19.85 36.94
C ALA A 105 2.85 21.25 37.41
N GLU A 106 2.33 22.07 36.50
CA GLU A 106 1.81 23.40 36.83
C GLU A 106 0.57 23.35 37.73
N ARG A 107 -0.31 22.36 37.51
CA ARG A 107 -1.46 22.11 38.40
C ARG A 107 -1.05 21.65 39.79
N ALA A 108 -0.01 20.83 39.92
CA ALA A 108 0.52 20.41 41.21
C ALA A 108 1.12 21.59 41.99
N ALA A 109 1.92 22.43 41.31
CA ALA A 109 2.52 23.62 41.93
C ALA A 109 1.47 24.65 42.41
N ASN A 110 0.40 24.87 41.64
CA ASN A 110 -0.69 25.77 42.07
C ASN A 110 -1.51 25.19 43.24
N ALA A 111 -1.62 23.87 43.35
CA ALA A 111 -2.31 23.24 44.48
C ALA A 111 -1.54 23.46 45.80
N GLU A 112 -0.21 23.33 45.77
CA GLU A 112 0.66 23.56 46.94
C GLU A 112 0.71 25.04 47.39
N THR A 113 0.37 25.99 46.50
CA THR A 113 0.40 27.43 46.83
C THR A 113 -0.94 27.93 47.41
N THR A 114 -1.99 27.10 47.41
CA THR A 114 -3.34 27.48 47.86
C THR A 114 -3.66 26.99 49.28
N GLU A 115 -2.79 26.19 49.91
CA GLU A 115 -2.82 25.82 51.34
C GLU A 115 -1.92 26.73 52.20
#